data_AF-A0AAU2ZMP4-F1
#
_entry.id   AF-A0AAU2ZMP4-F1
#
_cell.length_a   1.000
_cell.length_b   1.000
_cell.length_c   1.000
_cell.angle_alpha   90.00
_cell.angle_beta   90.00
_cell.angle_gamma   90.00
#
_symmetry.space_group_name_H-M   'P 1'
#
loop_
_entity.id
_entity.type
_entity.pdbx_description
1 polymer ?
#
loop_
_entity_poly.entity_id
_entity_poly.type
_entity_poly.pdbx_seq_one_letter_code
_entity_poly.pdbx_strand_id
1 'polypeptide(L)'
;MAESVPVRCPACRREHLYAAPTYPCVCGAPVTPPLDRLAEPAPVSRRTWDEHWVTVRCESCDREDQWPAPELGCSCGTALRIPVRGVRRPQRAQLAPGAVGEANHDTDEDTGAGATPDTRPHPDIPDTRPQPSDVTSLEPRPAFQPVTIRTARDAVTAAALYLRWLGYRDIRRADQRPPSGIGLAARGILAQVDPTVRPASLRDVECLWLTAMSESAGCVYFSLSGFADDARARADSLGVPLFVLDLTGTPQPVNSPADELMADGA
;
A
#
# COMPACT_ATOMS: atom_id res chain seq x y z
N MET A 1 -19.49 21.58 -24.12
CA MET A 1 -20.22 21.23 -22.89
C MET A 1 -19.79 19.82 -22.52
N ALA A 2 -19.69 19.47 -21.23
CA ALA A 2 -19.46 18.07 -20.86
C ALA A 2 -20.69 17.25 -21.24
N GLU A 3 -20.50 16.19 -22.00
CA GLU A 3 -21.59 15.33 -22.46
C GLU A 3 -22.13 14.52 -21.26
N SER A 4 -23.39 14.74 -20.90
CA SER A 4 -24.04 13.99 -19.84
C SER A 4 -24.74 12.75 -20.38
N VAL A 5 -24.79 11.70 -19.57
CA VAL A 5 -25.44 10.42 -19.89
C VAL A 5 -26.41 10.03 -18.76
N PRO A 6 -27.57 9.43 -19.08
CA PRO A 6 -28.45 8.86 -18.08
C PRO A 6 -27.82 7.58 -17.51
N VAL A 7 -27.70 7.52 -16.19
CA VAL A 7 -27.15 6.40 -15.43
C VAL A 7 -28.25 5.87 -14.51
N ARG A 8 -28.60 4.60 -14.64
CA ARG A 8 -29.67 3.98 -13.87
C ARG A 8 -29.10 3.06 -12.81
N CYS A 9 -29.44 3.30 -11.54
CA CYS A 9 -28.93 2.48 -10.44
C CYS A 9 -29.56 1.07 -10.50
N PRO A 10 -28.77 -0.02 -10.59
CA PRO A 10 -29.31 -1.38 -10.58
C PRO A 10 -30.03 -1.71 -9.26
N ALA A 11 -29.57 -1.18 -8.12
CA ALA A 11 -30.13 -1.47 -6.80
C ALA A 11 -31.48 -0.78 -6.54
N CYS A 12 -31.57 0.55 -6.66
CA CYS A 12 -32.79 1.30 -6.36
C CYS A 12 -33.59 1.77 -7.58
N ARG A 13 -33.11 1.45 -8.79
CA ARG A 13 -33.74 1.78 -10.09
C ARG A 13 -33.90 3.30 -10.36
N ARG A 14 -33.34 4.18 -9.53
CA ARG A 14 -33.27 5.64 -9.73
C ARG A 14 -32.35 6.01 -10.90
N GLU A 15 -32.73 7.03 -11.65
CA GLU A 15 -31.96 7.60 -12.75
C GLU A 15 -31.21 8.85 -12.30
N HIS A 16 -30.01 9.02 -12.85
CA HIS A 16 -29.09 10.11 -12.58
C HIS A 16 -28.54 10.64 -13.90
N LEU A 17 -28.26 11.94 -13.99
CA LEU A 17 -27.45 12.50 -15.06
C LEU A 17 -25.99 12.54 -14.58
N TYR A 18 -25.12 11.86 -15.32
CA TYR A 18 -23.68 11.81 -15.03
C TYR A 18 -22.90 12.46 -16.17
N ALA A 19 -21.95 13.32 -15.85
CA ALA A 19 -20.96 13.84 -16.79
C ALA A 19 -19.58 13.37 -16.34
N ALA A 20 -18.79 12.83 -17.28
CA ALA A 20 -17.44 12.36 -16.98
C ALA A 20 -16.52 13.53 -16.56
N PRO A 21 -15.66 13.35 -15.55
CA PRO A 21 -14.65 14.34 -15.20
C PRO A 21 -13.62 14.49 -16.32
N THR A 22 -13.09 15.71 -16.47
CA THR A 22 -12.03 16.05 -17.42
C THR A 22 -10.73 16.27 -16.68
N TYR A 23 -9.64 15.67 -17.18
CA TYR A 23 -8.30 15.77 -16.60
C TYR A 23 -7.29 16.33 -17.62
N PRO A 24 -6.24 17.05 -17.20
CA PRO A 24 -5.22 17.58 -18.10
C PRO A 24 -4.21 16.49 -18.48
N CYS A 25 -4.06 16.20 -19.78
CA CYS A 25 -2.98 15.35 -20.28
C CYS A 25 -1.61 16.06 -20.13
N VAL A 26 -0.51 15.30 -20.20
CA VAL A 26 0.87 15.81 -20.23
C VAL A 26 1.12 16.81 -21.37
N CYS A 27 0.37 16.72 -22.48
CA CYS A 27 0.43 17.71 -23.58
C CYS A 27 -0.39 18.99 -23.32
N GLY A 28 -1.08 19.11 -22.19
CA GLY A 28 -1.97 20.21 -21.84
C GLY A 28 -3.41 20.08 -22.38
N ALA A 29 -3.68 19.13 -23.28
CA ALA A 29 -5.03 18.90 -23.79
C ALA A 29 -5.96 18.28 -22.73
N PRO A 30 -7.25 18.66 -22.67
CA PRO A 30 -8.24 18.02 -21.81
C PRO A 30 -8.55 16.59 -22.30
N VAL A 31 -8.57 15.64 -21.37
CA VAL A 31 -8.97 14.25 -21.61
C VAL A 31 -10.18 13.92 -20.73
N THR A 32 -11.25 13.47 -21.37
CA THR A 32 -12.49 13.03 -20.72
C THR A 32 -12.70 11.56 -21.06
N PRO A 33 -12.85 10.64 -20.08
CA PRO A 33 -13.11 9.23 -20.37
C PRO A 33 -14.37 9.05 -21.23
N PRO A 34 -14.28 8.41 -22.42
CA PRO A 34 -15.42 8.27 -23.32
C PRO A 34 -16.41 7.24 -22.77
N LEU A 35 -17.52 7.69 -22.19
CA LEU A 35 -18.48 6.82 -21.52
C LEU A 35 -19.17 5.86 -22.50
N ASP A 36 -19.33 4.59 -22.11
CA ASP A 36 -20.10 3.64 -22.91
C ASP A 36 -21.57 3.61 -22.50
N ARG A 37 -22.40 4.30 -23.29
CA ARG A 37 -23.84 4.43 -23.11
C ARG A 37 -24.64 3.12 -23.23
N LEU A 38 -24.05 2.08 -23.81
CA LEU A 38 -24.73 0.80 -24.05
C LEU A 38 -24.43 -0.26 -22.98
N ALA A 39 -23.39 -0.07 -22.18
CA ALA A 39 -23.02 -0.97 -21.12
C ALA A 39 -23.71 -0.58 -19.79
N GLU A 40 -24.10 -1.57 -18.98
CA GLU A 40 -24.77 -1.30 -17.71
C GLU A 40 -23.78 -0.85 -16.61
N PRO A 41 -24.14 0.15 -15.78
CA PRO A 41 -23.35 0.55 -14.62
C PRO A 41 -23.24 -0.57 -13.58
N ALA A 42 -22.00 -0.97 -13.25
CA ALA A 42 -21.75 -2.04 -12.30
C ALA A 42 -21.74 -1.52 -10.85
N PRO A 43 -22.37 -2.21 -9.87
CA PRO A 43 -22.20 -1.89 -8.46
C PRO A 43 -20.75 -2.14 -8.01
N VAL A 44 -20.15 -1.18 -7.32
CA VAL A 44 -18.82 -1.34 -6.70
C VAL A 44 -19.02 -1.96 -5.31
N SER A 45 -18.94 -3.29 -5.23
CA SER A 45 -19.01 -4.05 -3.97
C SER A 45 -17.65 -4.21 -3.28
N ARG A 46 -16.55 -4.17 -4.04
CA ARG A 46 -15.17 -4.19 -3.56
C ARG A 46 -14.38 -3.09 -4.24
N ARG A 47 -13.45 -2.48 -3.51
CA ARG A 47 -12.47 -1.52 -4.03
C ARG A 47 -11.11 -2.19 -4.06
N THR A 48 -10.59 -2.48 -5.24
CA THR A 48 -9.21 -2.95 -5.44
C THR A 48 -8.50 -2.00 -6.40
N TRP A 49 -7.21 -1.77 -6.18
CA TRP A 49 -6.47 -0.65 -6.79
C TRP A 49 -6.46 -0.70 -8.32
N ASP A 50 -6.32 -1.89 -8.92
CA ASP A 50 -6.36 -2.10 -10.37
C ASP A 50 -7.73 -1.79 -11.01
N GLU A 51 -8.82 -1.85 -10.23
CA GLU A 51 -10.18 -1.57 -10.72
C GLU A 51 -10.53 -0.06 -10.66
N HIS A 52 -9.64 0.77 -10.10
CA HIS A 52 -9.85 2.21 -9.93
C HIS A 52 -9.34 3.04 -11.11
N TRP A 53 -8.68 2.43 -12.09
CA TRP A 53 -8.07 3.12 -13.23
C TRP A 53 -8.63 2.64 -14.56
N VAL A 54 -8.86 3.58 -15.49
CA VAL A 54 -9.18 3.32 -16.89
C VAL A 54 -8.06 3.89 -17.77
N THR A 55 -7.62 3.13 -18.76
CA THR A 55 -6.70 3.64 -19.78
C THR A 55 -7.50 4.45 -20.80
N VAL A 56 -7.14 5.72 -21.00
CA VAL A 56 -7.79 6.61 -21.97
C VAL A 56 -6.71 7.23 -22.85
N ARG A 57 -6.96 7.23 -24.16
CA ARG A 57 -6.11 7.84 -25.16
C ARG A 57 -6.43 9.34 -25.31
N CYS A 58 -5.42 10.19 -25.28
CA CYS A 58 -5.57 11.61 -25.60
C CYS A 58 -5.71 11.81 -27.11
N GLU A 59 -6.81 12.44 -27.56
CA GLU A 59 -7.06 12.70 -28.99
C GLU A 59 -6.11 13.75 -29.61
N SER A 60 -5.33 14.48 -28.81
CA SER A 60 -4.40 15.52 -29.30
C SER A 60 -2.94 15.06 -29.41
N CYS A 61 -2.54 13.99 -28.72
CA CYS A 61 -1.16 13.49 -28.74
C CYS A 61 -1.05 11.96 -28.83
N ASP A 62 -2.17 11.26 -29.03
CA ASP A 62 -2.33 9.80 -29.09
C ASP A 62 -1.77 8.98 -27.91
N ARG A 63 -1.26 9.63 -26.85
CA ARG A 63 -0.79 8.94 -25.64
C ARG A 63 -1.96 8.27 -24.92
N GLU A 64 -1.80 6.98 -24.63
CA GLU A 64 -2.60 6.25 -23.66
C GLU A 64 -2.03 6.48 -22.26
N ASP A 65 -2.87 6.93 -21.32
CA ASP A 65 -2.51 7.17 -19.91
C ASP A 65 -3.63 6.63 -18.99
N GLN A 66 -3.30 6.37 -17.73
CA GLN A 66 -4.26 5.87 -16.74
C GLN A 66 -4.94 7.03 -15.98
N TRP A 67 -6.27 7.00 -15.95
CA TRP A 67 -7.11 8.02 -15.31
C TRP A 67 -8.10 7.36 -14.34
N PRO A 68 -8.57 8.07 -13.30
CA PRO A 68 -9.55 7.51 -12.36
C PRO A 68 -10.81 7.03 -13.08
N ALA A 69 -11.25 5.82 -12.75
CA ALA A 69 -12.47 5.24 -13.28
C ALA A 69 -13.68 6.12 -12.89
N PRO A 70 -14.57 6.49 -13.83
CA PRO A 70 -15.72 7.32 -13.52
C PRO A 70 -16.70 6.57 -12.61
N GLU A 71 -17.01 7.15 -11.46
CA GLU A 71 -17.94 6.59 -10.46
C GLU A 71 -19.08 7.56 -10.14
N LEU A 72 -20.25 7.02 -9.78
CA LEU A 72 -21.42 7.75 -9.28
C LEU A 72 -21.89 7.15 -7.94
N GLY A 73 -22.00 8.00 -6.92
CA GLY A 73 -22.71 7.65 -5.69
C GLY A 73 -24.22 7.85 -5.84
N CYS A 74 -25.00 6.79 -5.69
CA CYS A 74 -26.46 6.88 -5.61
C CYS A 74 -26.90 7.20 -4.18
N SER A 75 -27.98 7.98 -4.02
CA SER A 75 -28.55 8.32 -2.70
C SER A 75 -29.16 7.13 -1.93
N CYS A 76 -29.20 5.93 -2.51
CA CYS A 76 -29.50 4.68 -1.78
C CYS A 76 -28.26 4.04 -1.13
N GLY A 77 -27.07 4.66 -1.22
CA GLY A 77 -25.80 4.16 -0.69
C GLY A 77 -25.00 3.30 -1.67
N THR A 78 -25.55 2.95 -2.84
CA THR A 78 -24.82 2.17 -3.86
C THR A 78 -23.86 3.07 -4.65
N ALA A 79 -22.57 2.73 -4.65
CA ALA A 79 -21.59 3.28 -5.58
C ALA A 79 -21.61 2.49 -6.91
N LEU A 80 -21.63 3.21 -8.04
CA LEU A 80 -21.68 2.65 -9.39
C LEU A 80 -20.44 3.01 -10.16
N ARG A 81 -19.84 2.04 -10.85
CA ARG A 81 -18.79 2.28 -11.85
C ARG A 81 -19.44 2.50 -13.21
N ILE A 82 -19.14 3.63 -13.82
CA ILE A 82 -19.68 4.00 -15.13
C ILE A 82 -18.79 3.38 -16.21
N PRO A 83 -19.35 2.63 -17.17
CA PRO A 83 -18.54 2.02 -18.23
C PRO A 83 -17.84 3.06 -19.12
N VAL A 84 -16.62 2.73 -19.55
CA VAL A 84 -15.80 3.55 -20.45
C VAL A 84 -15.48 2.72 -21.69
N ARG A 85 -15.57 3.32 -22.88
CA ARG A 85 -15.23 2.72 -24.16
C ARG A 85 -13.72 2.53 -24.29
N GLY A 86 -13.32 1.42 -24.89
CA GLY A 86 -11.91 1.15 -25.18
C GLY A 86 -11.08 0.66 -23.99
N VAL A 87 -11.69 0.31 -22.85
CA VAL A 87 -10.97 -0.34 -21.74
C VAL A 87 -10.43 -1.70 -22.18
N ARG A 88 -9.16 -1.72 -22.59
CA ARG A 88 -8.36 -2.94 -22.58
C ARG A 88 -8.10 -3.26 -21.11
N ARG A 89 -8.59 -4.40 -20.62
CA ARG A 89 -8.09 -4.94 -19.35
C ARG A 89 -6.57 -5.09 -19.48
N PRO A 90 -5.76 -4.76 -18.45
CA PRO A 90 -4.36 -5.14 -18.46
C PRO A 90 -4.29 -6.67 -18.52
N GLN A 91 -3.98 -7.18 -19.70
CA GLN A 91 -3.78 -8.61 -19.90
C GLN A 91 -2.48 -8.95 -19.19
N ARG A 92 -2.60 -9.50 -17.97
CA ARG A 92 -1.47 -10.00 -17.17
C ARG A 92 -0.62 -10.86 -18.08
N ALA A 93 0.57 -10.39 -18.43
CA ALA A 93 1.44 -11.06 -19.37
C ALA A 93 1.79 -12.44 -18.80
N GLN A 94 1.15 -13.48 -19.36
CA GLN A 94 1.46 -14.85 -19.03
C GLN A 94 2.83 -15.16 -19.65
N LEU A 95 3.88 -14.94 -18.85
CA LEU A 95 5.19 -15.52 -19.09
C LEU A 95 5.02 -17.04 -19.06
N ALA A 96 4.87 -17.63 -20.24
CA ALA A 96 4.97 -19.07 -20.41
C ALA A 96 6.39 -19.52 -20.01
N PRO A 97 6.55 -20.64 -19.29
CA PRO A 97 7.87 -21.21 -19.06
C PRO A 97 8.45 -21.64 -20.40
N GLY A 98 9.47 -20.92 -20.87
CA GLY A 98 10.20 -21.29 -22.08
C GLY A 98 10.97 -22.59 -21.83
N ALA A 99 10.61 -23.64 -22.57
CA ALA A 99 11.35 -24.89 -22.54
C ALA A 99 12.78 -24.69 -23.07
N VAL A 100 13.75 -25.28 -22.37
CA VAL A 100 15.08 -25.58 -22.91
C VAL A 100 15.23 -27.10 -22.86
N GLY A 101 15.36 -27.71 -24.04
CA GLY A 101 15.46 -29.16 -24.21
C GLY A 101 16.88 -29.70 -24.02
N GLU A 102 16.95 -31.01 -23.84
CA GLU A 102 18.19 -31.79 -23.64
C GLU A 102 19.09 -31.90 -24.88
N ALA A 103 20.37 -32.25 -24.64
CA ALA A 103 21.27 -33.14 -25.40
C ALA A 103 22.75 -32.69 -25.24
N ASN A 104 23.78 -33.56 -25.12
CA ASN A 104 23.86 -35.00 -24.79
C ASN A 104 25.35 -35.37 -24.54
N HIS A 105 25.61 -36.47 -23.83
CA HIS A 105 26.84 -37.33 -23.88
C HIS A 105 28.24 -36.70 -23.57
N ASP A 106 29.28 -37.45 -23.14
CA ASP A 106 29.40 -38.90 -22.97
C ASP A 106 30.39 -39.40 -21.87
N THR A 107 30.22 -40.69 -21.55
CA THR A 107 31.05 -41.76 -20.94
C THR A 107 32.52 -41.57 -20.48
N ASP A 108 32.82 -42.21 -19.34
CA ASP A 108 33.76 -43.36 -19.13
C ASP A 108 33.63 -43.76 -17.63
N GLU A 109 33.01 -44.86 -17.19
CA GLU A 109 33.27 -46.30 -17.36
C GLU A 109 34.59 -46.81 -16.73
N ASP A 110 34.51 -47.34 -15.49
CA ASP A 110 35.26 -48.54 -15.09
C ASP A 110 34.52 -49.30 -13.96
N THR A 111 34.98 -50.51 -13.66
CA THR A 111 34.16 -51.67 -13.30
C THR A 111 34.63 -52.33 -12.00
N GLY A 112 33.73 -52.92 -11.20
CA GLY A 112 34.16 -53.83 -10.13
C GLY A 112 33.13 -54.15 -9.05
N ALA A 113 32.49 -55.32 -9.16
CA ALA A 113 31.56 -55.83 -8.14
C ALA A 113 32.25 -56.75 -7.12
N GLY A 114 31.84 -56.71 -5.84
CA GLY A 114 32.32 -57.64 -4.81
C GLY A 114 31.64 -57.50 -3.44
N ALA A 115 30.89 -58.54 -3.06
CA ALA A 115 30.28 -58.80 -1.73
C ALA A 115 31.29 -58.76 -0.55
N THR A 116 30.98 -58.62 0.75
CA THR A 116 29.73 -58.71 1.58
C THR A 116 29.99 -58.01 2.96
N PRO A 117 29.01 -57.85 3.89
CA PRO A 117 29.10 -56.88 5.00
C PRO A 117 29.60 -57.45 6.34
N ASP A 118 30.09 -56.58 7.24
CA ASP A 118 29.97 -56.79 8.68
C ASP A 118 30.02 -55.49 9.53
N THR A 119 29.37 -55.55 10.71
CA THR A 119 29.57 -54.81 11.95
C THR A 119 29.40 -53.27 11.97
N ARG A 120 28.27 -52.83 12.56
CA ARG A 120 28.11 -51.48 13.14
C ARG A 120 28.56 -51.49 14.61
N PRO A 121 29.26 -50.47 15.12
CA PRO A 121 29.39 -50.23 16.56
C PRO A 121 28.19 -49.41 17.10
N HIS A 122 27.80 -49.69 18.34
CA HIS A 122 26.99 -48.80 19.19
C HIS A 122 27.79 -48.57 20.48
N PRO A 123 28.13 -47.30 20.76
CA PRO A 123 27.61 -46.56 21.91
C PRO A 123 26.93 -45.27 21.40
N ASP A 124 26.49 -44.28 22.19
CA ASP A 124 25.77 -44.32 23.47
C ASP A 124 24.81 -43.11 23.46
N ILE A 125 23.79 -43.07 24.34
CA ILE A 125 22.84 -41.95 24.43
C ILE A 125 22.90 -41.32 25.82
N PRO A 126 23.41 -40.07 25.96
CA PRO A 126 23.26 -39.29 27.18
C PRO A 126 21.84 -38.70 27.26
N ASP A 127 21.15 -39.00 28.36
CA ASP A 127 19.78 -38.56 28.65
C ASP A 127 19.72 -37.03 28.81
N THR A 128 19.45 -36.32 27.71
CA THR A 128 19.38 -34.85 27.68
C THR A 128 17.93 -34.41 27.58
N ARG A 129 17.31 -34.22 28.75
CA ARG A 129 16.01 -33.54 28.88
C ARG A 129 16.05 -32.23 28.06
N PRO A 130 15.07 -31.98 27.16
CA PRO A 130 15.06 -30.73 26.41
C PRO A 130 14.93 -29.55 27.38
N GLN A 131 15.95 -28.70 27.39
CA GLN A 131 15.83 -27.39 28.03
C GLN A 131 14.80 -26.56 27.26
N PRO A 132 13.99 -25.72 27.93
CA PRO A 132 13.13 -24.78 27.23
C PRO A 132 14.01 -23.87 26.37
N SER A 133 13.85 -23.96 25.04
CA SER A 133 14.67 -23.24 24.07
C SER A 133 14.68 -21.74 24.34
N ASP A 134 15.82 -21.12 24.03
CA ASP A 134 16.06 -19.69 24.21
C ASP A 134 14.86 -18.83 23.83
N VAL A 135 14.41 -18.03 24.80
CA VAL A 135 13.62 -16.85 24.49
C VAL A 135 14.57 -15.92 23.77
N THR A 136 14.44 -15.83 22.43
CA THR A 136 15.28 -14.97 21.59
C THR A 136 15.30 -13.56 22.16
N SER A 137 16.39 -13.22 22.84
CA SER A 137 16.58 -11.90 23.42
C SER A 137 16.81 -10.95 22.25
N LEU A 138 15.79 -10.20 21.88
CA LEU A 138 15.88 -9.15 20.88
C LEU A 138 17.07 -8.25 21.23
N GLU A 139 18.08 -8.21 20.36
CA GLU A 139 19.22 -7.32 20.55
C GLU A 139 18.71 -5.89 20.73
N PRO A 140 19.15 -5.15 21.77
CA PRO A 140 18.65 -3.81 22.03
C PRO A 140 18.79 -2.93 20.79
N ARG A 141 17.65 -2.43 20.29
CA ARG A 141 17.61 -1.58 19.10
C ARG A 141 18.58 -0.40 19.29
N PRO A 142 19.48 -0.11 18.34
CA PRO A 142 20.47 0.96 18.50
C PRO A 142 19.79 2.32 18.72
N ALA A 143 20.48 3.31 19.30
CA ALA A 143 19.90 4.64 19.47
C ALA A 143 19.53 5.29 18.11
N PHE A 144 18.34 5.88 18.02
CA PHE A 144 17.89 6.60 16.82
C PHE A 144 18.84 7.78 16.49
N GLN A 145 19.07 8.00 15.19
CA GLN A 145 19.92 9.08 14.68
C GLN A 145 19.05 10.10 13.95
N PRO A 146 18.63 11.20 14.60
CA PRO A 146 17.69 12.16 14.03
C PRO A 146 18.33 13.08 12.98
N VAL A 147 17.50 13.66 12.12
CA VAL A 147 17.89 14.68 11.13
C VAL A 147 17.09 15.95 11.38
N THR A 148 17.79 17.06 11.64
CA THR A 148 17.18 18.36 11.92
C THR A 148 16.20 18.79 10.83
N ILE A 149 14.98 19.14 11.21
CA ILE A 149 13.92 19.49 10.26
C ILE A 149 13.96 21.00 9.97
N ARG A 150 14.24 21.36 8.72
CA ARG A 150 14.19 22.75 8.23
C ARG A 150 13.15 22.94 7.11
N THR A 151 12.75 21.84 6.47
CA THR A 151 11.84 21.80 5.33
C THR A 151 10.87 20.62 5.45
N ALA A 152 9.79 20.65 4.68
CA ALA A 152 8.88 19.51 4.53
C ALA A 152 9.57 18.23 4.01
N ARG A 153 10.68 18.36 3.27
CA ARG A 153 11.48 17.20 2.81
C ARG A 153 12.24 16.56 3.96
N ASP A 154 12.73 17.36 4.90
CA ASP A 154 13.46 16.87 6.07
C ASP A 154 12.50 16.13 7.02
N ALA A 155 11.27 16.62 7.20
CA ALA A 155 10.24 15.92 7.97
C ALA A 155 9.91 14.53 7.39
N VAL A 156 9.77 14.42 6.07
CA VAL A 156 9.60 13.12 5.38
C VAL A 156 10.84 12.24 5.53
N THR A 157 12.04 12.83 5.55
CA THR A 157 13.30 12.11 5.73
C THR A 157 13.44 11.57 7.15
N ALA A 158 13.10 12.36 8.17
CA ALA A 158 13.07 11.95 9.57
C ALA A 158 12.07 10.80 9.79
N ALA A 159 10.84 10.91 9.27
CA ALA A 159 9.85 9.83 9.32
C ALA A 159 10.34 8.54 8.61
N ALA A 160 10.97 8.66 7.43
CA ALA A 160 11.51 7.50 6.71
C ALA A 160 12.70 6.84 7.44
N LEU A 161 13.57 7.63 8.08
CA LEU A 161 14.65 7.10 8.92
C LEU A 161 14.09 6.41 10.16
N TYR A 162 13.06 6.97 10.78
CA TYR A 162 12.42 6.38 11.96
C TYR A 162 11.70 5.08 11.64
N LEU A 163 10.94 5.00 10.54
CA LEU A 163 10.36 3.75 10.07
C LEU A 163 11.42 2.67 9.81
N ARG A 164 12.56 3.06 9.23
CA ARG A 164 13.69 2.13 9.01
C ARG A 164 14.29 1.64 10.33
N TRP A 165 14.38 2.53 11.31
CA TRP A 165 14.85 2.24 12.65
C TRP A 165 13.90 1.29 13.41
N LEU A 166 12.58 1.48 13.28
CA LEU A 166 11.56 0.55 13.79
C LEU A 166 11.65 -0.86 13.16
N GLY A 167 12.25 -0.98 11.97
CA GLY A 167 12.48 -2.25 11.28
C GLY A 167 11.88 -2.33 9.88
N TYR A 168 11.05 -1.37 9.47
CA TYR A 168 10.39 -1.36 8.16
C TYR A 168 11.40 -1.19 7.02
N ARG A 169 11.30 -2.07 6.02
CA ARG A 169 12.18 -2.09 4.84
C ARG A 169 11.45 -1.59 3.60
N ASP A 170 12.22 -1.27 2.56
CA ASP A 170 11.73 -0.87 1.23
C ASP A 170 10.80 0.36 1.26
N ILE A 171 11.10 1.31 2.16
CA ILE A 171 10.34 2.56 2.32
C ILE A 171 10.41 3.37 1.03
N ARG A 172 9.24 3.60 0.47
CA ARG A 172 8.98 4.32 -0.78
C ARG A 172 7.92 5.38 -0.53
N ARG A 173 7.68 6.27 -1.50
CA ARG A 173 6.44 7.07 -1.47
C ARG A 173 5.25 6.15 -1.69
N ALA A 174 4.14 6.45 -1.01
CA ALA A 174 2.88 5.77 -1.28
C ALA A 174 2.42 6.07 -2.72
N ASP A 175 1.87 5.06 -3.41
CA ASP A 175 1.40 5.22 -4.79
C ASP A 175 0.14 6.09 -4.84
N GLN A 176 -0.68 6.00 -3.79
CA GLN A 176 -1.80 6.91 -3.57
C GLN A 176 -1.30 8.19 -2.89
N ARG A 177 -1.65 9.34 -3.47
CA ARG A 177 -1.44 10.63 -2.79
C ARG A 177 -2.53 10.82 -1.74
N PRO A 178 -2.19 10.96 -0.44
CA PRO A 178 -3.17 11.26 0.59
C PRO A 178 -3.84 12.63 0.36
N PRO A 179 -5.07 12.85 0.88
CA PRO A 179 -5.81 14.10 0.68
C PRO A 179 -5.14 15.32 1.33
N SER A 180 -4.35 15.07 2.38
CA SER A 180 -3.50 16.02 3.11
C SER A 180 -2.09 15.43 3.23
N GLY A 181 -1.07 16.24 3.56
CA GLY A 181 0.29 15.76 3.83
C GLY A 181 0.97 14.97 2.70
N ILE A 182 1.84 14.03 3.10
CA ILE A 182 2.76 13.27 2.23
C ILE A 182 2.76 11.80 2.67
N GLY A 183 2.38 10.90 1.76
CA GLY A 183 2.33 9.45 2.01
C GLY A 183 3.66 8.75 1.75
N LEU A 184 4.04 7.88 2.67
CA LEU A 184 5.10 6.88 2.56
C LEU A 184 4.46 5.48 2.68
N ALA A 185 5.06 4.48 2.05
CA ALA A 185 4.65 3.09 2.14
C ALA A 185 5.87 2.20 2.36
N ALA A 186 5.69 1.11 3.11
CA ALA A 186 6.63 0.02 3.26
C ALA A 186 5.84 -1.30 3.33
N ARG A 187 6.53 -2.45 3.36
CA ARG A 187 5.84 -3.74 3.46
C ARG A 187 5.06 -3.82 4.78
N GLY A 188 3.73 -3.84 4.68
CA GLY A 188 2.82 -3.97 5.83
C GLY A 188 2.43 -2.65 6.52
N ILE A 189 2.94 -1.48 6.10
CA ILE A 189 2.59 -0.20 6.72
C ILE A 189 2.47 0.96 5.72
N LEU A 190 1.47 1.82 5.96
CA LEU A 190 1.33 3.14 5.35
C LEU A 190 1.62 4.24 6.37
N ALA A 191 2.53 5.16 6.05
CA ALA A 191 2.89 6.27 6.91
C ALA A 191 2.48 7.61 6.31
N GLN A 192 1.76 8.39 7.09
CA GLN A 192 1.34 9.75 6.75
C GLN A 192 2.30 10.76 7.38
N VAL A 193 2.77 11.75 6.62
CA VAL A 193 3.60 12.85 7.14
C VAL A 193 2.94 14.18 6.83
N ASP A 194 2.50 14.92 7.85
CA ASP A 194 1.99 16.28 7.72
C ASP A 194 3.02 17.33 8.18
N PRO A 195 3.65 18.05 7.25
CA PRO A 195 4.60 19.11 7.55
C PRO A 195 3.94 20.50 7.68
N THR A 196 2.61 20.59 7.77
CA THR A 196 1.91 21.88 7.88
C THR A 196 1.94 22.41 9.32
N VAL A 197 1.59 23.70 9.47
CA VAL A 197 1.52 24.41 10.77
C VAL A 197 0.16 24.29 11.46
N ARG A 198 -0.77 23.49 10.93
CA ARG A 198 -2.11 23.26 11.51
C ARG A 198 -2.19 21.86 12.09
N PRO A 199 -2.73 21.65 13.30
CA PRO A 199 -2.89 20.32 13.85
C PRO A 199 -3.69 19.42 12.90
N ALA A 200 -3.27 18.17 12.76
CA ALA A 200 -3.97 17.18 11.95
C ALA A 200 -5.37 16.92 12.52
N SER A 201 -6.36 16.80 11.63
CA SER A 201 -7.78 16.71 12.01
C SER A 201 -8.25 15.27 12.17
N LEU A 202 -9.40 15.09 12.83
CA LEU A 202 -10.11 13.81 12.94
C LEU A 202 -10.26 13.13 11.57
N ARG A 203 -10.61 13.90 10.55
CA ARG A 203 -10.80 13.40 9.19
C ARG A 203 -9.49 12.86 8.59
N ASP A 204 -8.35 13.47 8.87
CA ASP A 204 -7.07 13.01 8.33
C ASP A 204 -6.68 11.65 8.91
N VAL A 205 -6.93 11.44 10.22
CA VAL A 205 -6.74 10.14 10.90
C VAL A 205 -7.69 9.08 10.32
N GLU A 206 -8.98 9.38 10.19
CA GLU A 206 -9.96 8.42 9.64
C GLU A 206 -9.68 8.08 8.17
N CYS A 207 -9.27 9.06 7.35
CA CYS A 207 -8.88 8.80 5.97
C CYS A 207 -7.63 7.91 5.85
N LEU A 208 -6.61 8.13 6.69
CA LEU A 208 -5.43 7.27 6.75
C LEU A 208 -5.81 5.84 7.11
N TRP A 209 -6.57 5.66 8.19
CA TRP A 209 -6.99 4.35 8.69
C TRP A 209 -7.83 3.57 7.67
N LEU A 210 -8.79 4.23 7.00
CA LEU A 210 -9.59 3.60 5.94
C LEU A 210 -8.75 3.20 4.73
N THR A 211 -7.73 3.99 4.37
CA THR A 211 -6.80 3.65 3.27
C THR A 211 -5.96 2.43 3.64
N ALA A 212 -5.39 2.42 4.84
CA ALA A 212 -4.59 1.31 5.35
C ALA A 212 -5.37 0.01 5.50
N MET A 213 -6.60 0.07 6.04
CA MET A 213 -7.53 -1.06 6.06
C MET A 213 -7.81 -1.58 4.64
N SER A 214 -8.06 -0.68 3.67
CA SER A 214 -8.32 -1.07 2.29
C SER A 214 -7.10 -1.73 1.61
N GLU A 215 -5.89 -1.37 2.00
CA GLU A 215 -4.64 -1.99 1.54
C GLU A 215 -4.19 -3.18 2.41
N SER A 216 -4.96 -3.54 3.45
CA SER A 216 -4.63 -4.59 4.42
C SER A 216 -3.26 -4.39 5.11
N ALA A 217 -2.94 -3.12 5.40
CA ALA A 217 -1.71 -2.68 6.05
C ALA A 217 -2.01 -2.00 7.40
N GLY A 218 -1.02 -1.97 8.29
CA GLY A 218 -1.01 -1.04 9.41
C GLY A 218 -0.82 0.40 8.93
N CYS A 219 -0.99 1.38 9.82
CA CYS A 219 -0.63 2.75 9.51
C CYS A 219 0.00 3.49 10.68
N VAL A 220 0.55 4.67 10.41
CA VAL A 220 1.13 5.59 11.40
C VAL A 220 1.06 7.02 10.86
N TYR A 221 0.83 8.00 11.74
CA TYR A 221 0.74 9.42 11.38
C TYR A 221 1.82 10.24 12.11
N PHE A 222 2.71 10.86 11.34
CA PHE A 222 3.66 11.88 11.78
C PHE A 222 3.14 13.30 11.49
N SER A 223 3.18 14.21 12.46
CA SER A 223 2.77 15.61 12.31
C SER A 223 3.80 16.58 12.92
N LEU A 224 4.13 17.69 12.25
CA LEU A 224 4.94 18.78 12.85
C LEU A 224 4.14 19.65 13.85
N SER A 225 2.83 19.74 13.65
CA SER A 225 1.91 20.63 14.37
C SER A 225 1.10 19.93 15.46
N GLY A 226 1.26 18.61 15.59
CA GLY A 226 0.42 17.77 16.45
C GLY A 226 -0.94 17.45 15.84
N PHE A 227 -1.88 17.12 16.71
CA PHE A 227 -3.19 16.57 16.39
C PHE A 227 -4.25 17.31 17.21
N ALA A 228 -5.45 17.46 16.66
CA ALA A 228 -6.60 17.89 17.44
C ALA A 228 -6.99 16.81 18.49
N ASP A 229 -7.62 17.21 19.59
CA ASP A 229 -7.95 16.28 20.68
C ASP A 229 -8.92 15.17 20.27
N ASP A 230 -9.87 15.49 19.38
CA ASP A 230 -10.78 14.53 18.77
C ASP A 230 -10.05 13.55 17.85
N ALA A 231 -9.08 14.02 17.07
CA ALA A 231 -8.21 13.20 16.23
C ALA A 231 -7.37 12.20 17.06
N ARG A 232 -6.83 12.65 18.20
CA ARG A 232 -6.06 11.80 19.12
C ARG A 232 -6.94 10.74 19.78
N ALA A 233 -8.06 11.14 20.39
CA ALA A 233 -9.00 10.20 21.00
C ALA A 233 -9.56 9.18 19.98
N ARG A 234 -9.72 9.61 18.71
CA ARG A 234 -10.09 8.70 17.63
C ARG A 234 -8.98 7.72 17.28
N ALA A 235 -7.74 8.20 17.17
CA ALA A 235 -6.59 7.36 16.86
C ALA A 235 -6.42 6.22 17.87
N ASP A 236 -6.60 6.49 19.17
CA ASP A 236 -6.63 5.46 20.21
C ASP A 236 -7.75 4.43 19.97
N SER A 237 -8.97 4.87 19.65
CA SER A 237 -10.09 3.97 19.34
C SER A 237 -9.90 3.12 18.08
N LEU A 238 -8.98 3.51 17.19
CA LEU A 238 -8.70 2.86 15.91
C LEU A 238 -7.37 2.10 15.89
N GLY A 239 -6.57 2.19 16.95
CA GLY A 239 -5.22 1.63 17.01
C GLY A 239 -4.25 2.30 16.03
N VAL A 240 -4.37 3.61 15.81
CA VAL A 240 -3.48 4.39 14.92
C VAL A 240 -2.37 5.05 15.76
N PRO A 241 -1.09 4.68 15.57
CA PRO A 241 0.07 5.35 16.15
C PRO A 241 0.20 6.78 15.64
N LEU A 242 0.27 7.74 16.57
CA LEU A 242 0.49 9.16 16.32
C LEU A 242 1.85 9.61 16.87
N PHE A 243 2.63 10.29 16.03
CA PHE A 243 3.91 10.87 16.40
C PHE A 243 3.96 12.37 16.08
N VAL A 244 4.50 13.16 17.00
CA VAL A 244 4.89 14.55 16.76
C VAL A 244 6.34 14.60 16.35
N LEU A 245 6.63 15.19 15.19
CA LEU A 245 7.99 15.44 14.74
C LEU A 245 8.48 16.75 15.38
N ASP A 246 9.44 16.65 16.30
CA ASP A 246 10.14 17.85 16.77
C ASP A 246 11.14 18.38 15.71
N LEU A 247 11.53 19.65 15.81
CA LEU A 247 12.47 20.25 14.85
C LEU A 247 13.91 19.68 14.96
N THR A 248 14.22 18.91 16.01
CA THR A 248 15.50 18.18 16.10
C THR A 248 15.51 16.95 15.19
N GLY A 249 14.33 16.44 14.84
CA GLY A 249 14.12 15.29 13.96
C GLY A 249 13.70 14.01 14.67
N THR A 250 13.40 14.07 15.98
CA THR A 250 13.00 12.90 16.77
C THR A 250 11.48 12.80 16.82
N PRO A 251 10.86 11.71 16.35
CA PRO A 251 9.42 11.53 16.49
C PRO A 251 9.07 11.17 17.94
N GLN A 252 8.22 11.96 18.57
CA GLN A 252 7.71 11.75 19.92
C GLN A 252 6.34 11.07 19.85
N PRO A 253 6.10 9.93 20.52
CA PRO A 253 4.79 9.30 20.59
C PRO A 253 3.84 10.19 21.38
N VAL A 254 2.56 10.26 20.97
CA VAL A 254 1.56 11.09 21.67
C VAL A 254 0.27 10.34 22.03
N ASN A 255 0.26 9.02 21.85
CA ASN A 255 -0.85 8.13 22.17
C ASN A 255 -0.36 6.67 22.33
N SER A 256 -1.11 5.80 23.03
CA SER A 256 -0.61 4.48 23.43
C SER A 256 -0.17 3.57 22.27
N PRO A 257 -0.89 3.50 21.14
CA PRO A 257 -0.40 2.77 19.95
C PRO A 257 0.96 3.24 19.41
N ALA A 258 1.36 4.49 19.66
CA ALA A 258 2.69 4.99 19.29
C ALA A 258 3.78 4.58 20.29
N ASP A 259 3.45 4.47 21.57
CA ASP A 259 4.36 3.90 22.58
C ASP A 259 4.58 2.40 22.33
N GLU A 260 3.50 1.65 22.03
CA GLU A 260 3.54 0.24 21.63
C GLU A 260 4.41 0.04 20.37
N LEU A 261 4.14 0.80 19.29
CA LEU A 261 4.95 0.72 18.07
C LEU A 261 6.41 1.13 18.29
N MET A 262 6.69 2.09 19.18
CA MET A 262 8.07 2.45 19.54
C MET A 262 8.76 1.29 20.28
N ALA A 263 8.09 0.63 21.22
CA ALA A 263 8.66 -0.49 21.96
C ALA A 263 8.91 -1.69 21.05
N ASP A 264 7.88 -2.18 20.36
CA ASP A 264 7.90 -3.46 19.66
C ASP A 264 8.62 -3.38 18.31
N GLY A 265 8.32 -2.34 17.51
CA GLY A 265 8.84 -2.17 16.16
C GLY A 265 7.96 -2.80 15.07
N ALA A 266 8.59 -3.22 13.97
CA ALA A 266 7.95 -3.72 12.75
C ALA A 266 7.75 -5.24 12.71
#